data_AF-A0A9W8FGV9-F1
#
_entry.id   AF-A0A9W8FGV9-F1
#
_cell.length_a   1.000
_cell.length_b   1.000
_cell.length_c   1.000
_cell.angle_alpha   90.00
_cell.angle_beta   90.00
_cell.angle_gamma   90.00
#
_symmetry.space_group_name_H-M   'P 1'
#
loop_
_entity.id
_entity.type
_entity.pdbx_description
1 polymer ?
#
loop_
_entity_poly.entity_id
_entity_poly.type
_entity_poly.pdbx_seq_one_letter_code
_entity_poly.pdbx_strand_id
1 'polypeptide(L)'
;MDTGNVDAGNAALVGWDVLDSWLKDLYAPDLAPMVTKTPVLQHRLSQLYRIDNITREAKTLVSQIQSEATSEYVALSAQLLKILQPARLAPSDLPQPTAKALSELSQIAVDLGLSGTRIEAFERAVAAQTMSAFEQRQRIERARDQIRQVQLRIRASQERQRRLRKLLEARQSDAPIEEQKTREWLRNSAIVAQKNDEYRARLEQLEAASSTGHGRGGGELEYIKIKELDSSVDELQKAVDERKSTCAGYSALPPDIQLAYVKLEEARQTLEQLRTDCENAVAAAFTTTAKRA
;
A
#
# COMPACT_ATOMS: atom_id res chain seq x y z
N MET A 1 13.90 -5.27 20.49
CA MET A 1 15.13 -5.44 19.70
C MET A 1 16.27 -4.90 20.53
N ASP A 2 17.07 -5.84 21.02
CA ASP A 2 18.34 -5.72 21.74
C ASP A 2 18.92 -4.32 21.97
N THR A 3 18.77 -3.82 23.19
CA THR A 3 19.85 -3.06 23.82
C THR A 3 20.77 -4.08 24.47
N GLY A 4 21.76 -4.52 23.69
CA GLY A 4 22.82 -5.41 24.13
C GLY A 4 23.41 -4.93 25.45
N ASN A 5 23.30 -5.82 26.43
CA ASN A 5 23.99 -5.83 27.70
C ASN A 5 25.49 -5.57 27.46
N VAL A 6 25.94 -4.34 27.73
CA VAL A 6 27.36 -4.02 27.78
C VAL A 6 27.81 -4.37 29.18
N ASP A 7 28.46 -5.52 29.30
CA ASP A 7 29.36 -5.86 30.40
C ASP A 7 30.48 -4.79 30.48
N ALA A 8 30.16 -3.62 31.03
CA ALA A 8 31.14 -2.65 31.47
C ALA A 8 31.58 -3.08 32.87
N GLY A 9 32.41 -4.11 32.91
CA GLY A 9 33.14 -4.50 34.12
C GLY A 9 33.77 -3.27 34.78
N ASN A 10 33.66 -3.22 36.10
CA ASN A 10 34.20 -2.17 36.99
C ASN A 10 35.64 -1.76 36.63
N ALA A 11 35.78 -0.81 35.71
CA ALA A 11 37.03 -0.15 35.41
C ALA A 11 37.16 1.02 36.39
N ALA A 12 38.05 0.88 37.38
CA ALA A 12 38.33 1.93 38.37
C ALA A 12 38.47 3.32 37.72
N LEU A 13 37.58 4.25 38.09
CA LEU A 13 37.57 5.60 37.55
C LEU A 13 38.87 6.32 37.93
N VAL A 14 39.51 6.93 36.94
CA VAL A 14 40.69 7.78 37.16
C VAL A 14 40.22 9.12 37.71
N GLY A 15 40.92 9.64 38.73
CA GLY A 15 40.61 10.93 39.34
C GLY A 15 40.80 12.10 38.36
N TRP A 16 40.00 13.16 38.51
CA TRP A 16 40.08 14.34 37.64
C TRP A 16 41.45 15.00 37.66
N ASP A 17 42.19 14.94 38.78
CA ASP A 17 43.52 15.54 38.89
C ASP A 17 44.53 14.90 37.94
N VAL A 18 44.44 13.58 37.76
CA VAL A 18 45.30 12.80 36.85
C VAL A 18 44.89 13.02 35.39
N LEU A 19 43.59 13.17 35.12
CA LEU A 19 43.08 13.49 33.78
C LEU A 19 43.45 14.92 33.39
N ASP A 20 43.37 15.88 34.30
CA ASP A 20 43.72 17.28 34.08
C ASP A 20 45.22 17.43 33.84
N SER A 21 46.09 16.68 34.54
CA SER A 21 47.53 16.65 34.26
C SER A 21 47.84 15.98 32.92
N TRP A 22 47.21 14.85 32.62
CA TRP A 22 47.39 14.16 31.34
C TRP A 22 46.96 14.99 30.14
N LEU A 23 45.83 15.71 30.25
CA LEU A 23 45.36 16.62 29.21
C LEU A 23 46.33 17.80 29.03
N LYS A 24 46.88 18.35 30.11
CA LYS A 24 47.92 19.40 30.01
C LYS A 24 49.16 18.90 29.26
N ASP A 25 49.61 17.69 29.56
CA ASP A 25 50.77 17.10 28.89
C ASP A 25 50.49 16.76 27.41
N LEU A 26 49.26 16.37 27.09
CA LEU A 26 48.86 16.00 25.72
C LEU A 26 48.74 17.21 24.79
N TYR A 27 48.29 18.36 25.31
CA TYR A 27 48.02 19.56 24.53
C TYR A 27 49.14 20.59 24.58
N ALA A 28 50.20 20.40 25.38
CA ALA A 28 51.32 21.34 25.45
C ALA A 28 51.98 21.57 24.06
N PRO A 29 52.26 22.82 23.65
CA PRO A 29 52.13 24.08 24.40
C PRO A 29 50.77 24.80 24.34
N ASP A 30 49.78 24.25 23.62
CA ASP A 30 48.45 24.83 23.50
C ASP A 30 47.62 24.64 24.80
N LEU A 31 46.67 25.54 25.06
CA LEU A 31 45.79 25.40 26.21
C LEU A 31 44.84 24.20 26.00
N ALA A 32 44.85 23.28 26.97
CA ALA A 32 43.89 22.18 27.00
C ALA A 32 42.44 22.72 26.96
N PRO A 33 41.54 22.09 26.19
CA PRO A 33 40.15 22.53 26.10
C PRO A 33 39.50 22.52 27.49
N MET A 34 38.71 23.55 27.81
CA MET A 34 37.97 23.58 29.08
C MET A 34 36.86 22.53 29.05
N VAL A 35 37.11 21.41 29.72
CA VAL A 35 36.19 20.28 29.75
C VAL A 35 35.21 20.42 30.93
N THR A 36 33.91 20.32 30.67
CA THR A 36 32.90 20.28 31.73
C THR A 36 32.99 18.95 32.49
N LYS A 37 33.15 19.00 33.82
CA LYS A 37 33.34 17.82 34.67
C LYS A 37 32.04 17.02 34.83
N THR A 38 31.71 16.22 33.82
CA THR A 38 30.53 15.34 33.76
C THR A 38 30.97 13.88 34.00
N PRO A 39 30.23 13.06 34.77
CA PRO A 39 30.60 11.67 35.06
C PRO A 39 30.75 10.79 33.80
N VAL A 40 29.92 11.03 32.78
CA VAL A 40 30.02 10.34 31.48
C VAL A 40 31.35 10.66 30.78
N LEU A 41 31.79 11.91 30.90
CA LEU A 41 33.03 12.37 30.28
C LEU A 41 34.25 11.88 31.06
N GLN A 42 34.16 11.81 32.39
CA GLN A 42 35.18 11.16 33.22
C GLN A 42 35.42 9.71 32.78
N HIS A 43 34.34 8.96 32.56
CA HIS A 43 34.44 7.58 32.12
C HIS A 43 35.15 7.47 30.77
N ARG A 44 34.74 8.27 29.78
CA ARG A 44 35.35 8.28 28.44
C ARG A 44 36.82 8.72 28.47
N LEU A 45 37.14 9.78 29.22
CA LEU A 45 38.51 10.25 29.38
C LEU A 45 39.38 9.22 30.12
N SER A 46 38.84 8.51 31.11
CA SER A 46 39.57 7.45 31.81
C SER A 46 39.90 6.27 30.88
N GLN A 47 39.02 5.94 29.94
CA GLN A 47 39.30 4.94 28.91
C GLN A 47 40.39 5.41 27.95
N LEU A 48 40.31 6.65 27.49
CA LEU A 48 41.33 7.24 26.60
C LEU A 48 42.70 7.34 27.27
N TYR A 49 42.74 7.77 28.54
CA TYR A 49 43.96 7.84 29.34
C TYR A 49 44.64 6.47 29.44
N ARG A 50 43.88 5.41 29.72
CA ARG A 50 44.43 4.04 29.79
C ARG A 50 44.98 3.58 28.46
N ILE A 51 44.24 3.82 27.37
CA ILE A 51 44.71 3.47 26.02
C ILE A 51 46.01 4.22 25.73
N ASP A 52 46.07 5.54 26.01
CA ASP A 52 47.27 6.33 25.82
C ASP A 52 48.43 5.80 26.66
N ASN A 53 48.22 5.51 27.95
CA ASN A 53 49.26 4.99 28.82
C ASN A 53 49.80 3.63 28.33
N ILE A 54 48.92 2.70 27.97
CA ILE A 54 49.32 1.41 27.38
C ILE A 54 50.11 1.63 26.09
N THR A 55 49.70 2.58 25.23
CA THR A 55 50.44 2.87 24.00
C THR A 55 51.79 3.53 24.27
N ARG A 56 51.91 4.39 25.28
CA ARG A 56 53.18 4.99 25.71
C ARG A 56 54.12 3.93 26.26
N GLU A 57 53.64 3.08 27.15
CA GLU A 57 54.40 1.94 27.68
C GLU A 57 54.88 1.03 26.55
N ALA A 58 53.99 0.65 25.62
CA ALA A 58 54.37 -0.15 24.45
C ALA A 58 55.44 0.55 23.59
N LYS A 59 55.31 1.86 23.33
CA LYS A 59 56.33 2.63 22.59
C LYS A 59 57.66 2.66 23.33
N THR A 60 57.67 2.86 24.64
CA THR A 60 58.90 2.86 25.44
C THR A 60 59.59 1.50 25.39
N LEU A 61 58.84 0.42 25.54
CA LEU A 61 59.34 -0.95 25.47
C LEU A 61 59.90 -1.27 24.07
N VAL A 62 59.20 -0.88 23.00
CA VAL A 62 59.70 -1.01 21.62
C VAL A 62 61.02 -0.25 21.43
N SER A 63 61.11 0.98 21.94
CA SER A 63 62.33 1.79 21.83
C SER A 63 63.51 1.19 22.60
N GLN A 64 63.26 0.58 23.76
CA GLN A 64 64.27 -0.11 24.55
C GLN A 64 64.77 -1.37 23.81
N ILE A 65 63.86 -2.19 23.29
CA ILE A 65 64.22 -3.38 22.49
C ILE A 65 65.04 -2.97 21.27
N GLN A 66 64.65 -1.90 20.56
CA GLN A 66 65.40 -1.40 19.42
C GLN A 66 66.80 -0.91 19.83
N SER A 67 66.92 -0.22 20.96
CA SER A 67 68.21 0.25 21.47
C SER A 67 69.12 -0.93 21.85
N GLU A 68 68.58 -1.97 22.48
CA GLU A 68 69.35 -3.16 22.86
C GLU A 68 69.80 -3.92 21.62
N ALA A 69 68.88 -4.23 20.71
CA ALA A 69 69.19 -4.89 19.45
C ALA A 69 70.25 -4.12 18.63
N THR A 70 70.11 -2.80 18.50
CA THR A 70 71.11 -1.98 17.79
C THR A 70 72.48 -2.03 18.46
N SER A 71 72.54 -2.04 19.79
CA SER A 71 73.80 -2.19 20.53
C SER A 71 74.48 -3.55 20.30
N GLU A 72 73.71 -4.63 20.27
CA GLU A 72 74.20 -5.98 19.96
C GLU A 72 74.73 -6.06 18.53
N TYR A 73 73.98 -5.52 17.55
CA TYR A 73 74.42 -5.48 16.16
C TYR A 73 75.70 -4.67 15.98
N VAL A 74 75.84 -3.53 16.65
CA VAL A 74 77.06 -2.72 16.63
C VAL A 74 78.24 -3.51 17.22
N ALA A 75 78.05 -4.18 18.35
CA ALA A 75 79.09 -5.00 18.97
C ALA A 75 79.53 -6.17 18.07
N LEU A 76 78.57 -6.88 17.47
CA LEU A 76 78.84 -7.96 16.51
C LEU A 76 79.55 -7.44 15.25
N SER A 77 79.14 -6.28 14.72
CA SER A 77 79.79 -5.66 13.56
C SER A 77 81.26 -5.34 13.85
N ALA A 78 81.57 -4.84 15.05
CA ALA A 78 82.94 -4.54 15.46
C ALA A 78 83.79 -5.81 15.59
N GLN A 79 83.21 -6.92 16.07
CA GLN A 79 83.89 -8.21 16.13
C GLN A 79 84.17 -8.77 14.72
N LEU A 80 83.19 -8.73 13.82
CA LEU A 80 83.36 -9.17 12.43
C LEU A 80 84.41 -8.34 11.69
N LEU A 81 84.43 -7.03 11.89
CA LEU A 81 85.45 -6.16 11.31
C LEU A 81 86.86 -6.57 11.76
N LYS A 82 87.06 -6.87 13.05
CA LYS A 82 88.36 -7.35 13.56
C LYS A 82 88.82 -8.65 12.91
N ILE A 83 87.88 -9.55 12.58
CA ILE A 83 88.18 -10.83 11.91
C ILE A 83 88.50 -10.63 10.43
N LEU A 84 87.79 -9.70 9.76
CA LEU A 84 87.94 -9.44 8.32
C LEU A 84 89.13 -8.54 7.96
N GLN A 85 89.58 -7.69 8.90
CA GLN A 85 90.70 -6.78 8.74
C GLN A 85 92.01 -7.46 8.29
N PRO A 86 92.47 -8.57 8.89
CA PRO A 86 93.68 -9.27 8.43
C PRO A 86 93.54 -9.89 7.03
N ALA A 87 92.31 -10.16 6.56
CA ALA A 87 92.05 -10.71 5.24
C ALA A 87 91.87 -9.64 4.14
N ARG A 88 91.95 -8.34 4.46
CA ARG A 88 91.63 -7.22 3.55
C ARG A 88 90.24 -7.33 2.91
N LEU A 89 89.29 -7.88 3.65
CA LEU A 89 87.89 -8.02 3.25
C LEU A 89 87.00 -7.00 3.97
N ALA A 90 87.60 -5.92 4.50
CA ALA A 90 86.84 -4.87 5.15
C ALA A 90 86.00 -4.10 4.12
N PRO A 91 84.82 -3.55 4.50
CA PRO A 91 83.95 -2.78 3.60
C PRO A 91 84.67 -1.65 2.86
N SER A 92 85.70 -1.06 3.48
CA SER A 92 86.55 0.01 2.94
C SER A 92 87.57 -0.45 1.90
N ASP A 93 87.89 -1.75 1.85
CA ASP A 93 88.87 -2.32 0.92
C ASP A 93 88.22 -2.93 -0.33
N LEU A 94 86.88 -3.02 -0.35
CA LEU A 94 86.11 -3.53 -1.50
C LEU A 94 86.08 -2.52 -2.66
N PRO A 95 86.07 -3.00 -3.92
CA PRO A 95 85.79 -2.15 -5.07
C PRO A 95 84.48 -1.37 -4.90
N GLN A 96 84.48 -0.10 -5.29
CA GLN A 96 83.30 0.77 -5.20
C GLN A 96 81.99 0.18 -5.78
N PRO A 97 81.98 -0.50 -6.95
CA PRO A 97 80.73 -1.10 -7.47
C PRO A 97 80.21 -2.22 -6.57
N THR A 98 81.10 -3.05 -6.01
CA THR A 98 80.72 -4.14 -5.11
C THR A 98 80.21 -3.61 -3.77
N ALA A 99 80.83 -2.56 -3.23
CA ALA A 99 80.36 -1.93 -1.99
C ALA A 99 78.95 -1.34 -2.14
N LYS A 100 78.67 -0.68 -3.28
CA LYS A 100 77.33 -0.16 -3.60
C LYS A 100 76.29 -1.27 -3.70
N ALA A 101 76.57 -2.32 -4.48
CA ALA A 101 75.65 -3.44 -4.63
C ALA A 101 75.33 -4.13 -3.29
N LEU A 102 76.33 -4.27 -2.41
CA LEU A 102 76.14 -4.86 -1.08
C LEU A 102 75.31 -3.97 -0.17
N SER A 103 75.50 -2.64 -0.25
CA SER A 103 74.68 -1.66 0.49
C SER A 103 73.23 -1.63 0.01
N GLU A 104 73.00 -1.70 -1.30
CA GLU A 104 71.66 -1.78 -1.89
C GLU A 104 70.97 -3.09 -1.46
N LEU A 105 71.67 -4.21 -1.50
CA LEU A 105 71.15 -5.51 -1.10
C LEU A 105 70.82 -5.54 0.41
N SER A 106 71.66 -4.93 1.25
CA SER A 106 71.35 -4.77 2.68
C SER A 106 70.15 -3.86 2.91
N GLN A 107 70.00 -2.79 2.13
CA GLN A 107 68.86 -1.90 2.24
C GLN A 107 67.56 -2.62 1.86
N ILE A 108 67.57 -3.37 0.76
CA ILE A 108 66.42 -4.20 0.34
C ILE A 108 66.11 -5.27 1.40
N ALA A 109 67.12 -5.86 2.05
CA ALA A 109 66.90 -6.80 3.15
C ALA A 109 66.20 -6.13 4.34
N VAL A 110 66.64 -4.92 4.72
CA VAL A 110 66.02 -4.12 5.79
C VAL A 110 64.59 -3.73 5.44
N ASP A 111 64.34 -3.26 4.22
CA ASP A 111 63.02 -2.85 3.75
C ASP A 111 62.03 -4.04 3.72
N LEU A 112 62.53 -5.25 3.45
CA LEU A 112 61.76 -6.50 3.50
C LEU A 112 61.72 -7.15 4.90
N GLY A 113 62.42 -6.59 5.89
CA GLY A 113 62.48 -7.12 7.26
C GLY A 113 63.21 -8.45 7.39
N LEU A 114 64.20 -8.71 6.53
CA LEU A 114 64.96 -9.96 6.47
C LEU A 114 66.18 -9.92 7.39
N SER A 115 66.44 -11.04 8.08
CA SER A 115 67.61 -11.22 8.96
C SER A 115 68.90 -11.62 8.24
N GLY A 116 68.83 -11.93 6.94
CA GLY A 116 70.00 -12.34 6.17
C GLY A 116 69.83 -12.13 4.67
N THR A 117 70.95 -12.20 3.96
CA THR A 117 71.05 -11.89 2.52
C THR A 117 70.96 -13.14 1.62
N ARG A 118 70.36 -14.23 2.12
CA ARG A 118 70.16 -15.45 1.31
C ARG A 118 69.04 -15.23 0.29
N ILE A 119 69.26 -15.69 -0.93
CA ILE A 119 68.31 -15.54 -2.06
C ILE A 119 66.93 -16.11 -1.71
N GLU A 120 66.87 -17.29 -1.08
CA GLU A 120 65.62 -17.93 -0.65
C GLU A 120 64.78 -17.08 0.33
N ALA A 121 65.43 -16.21 1.11
CA ALA A 121 64.74 -15.31 2.03
C ALA A 121 64.10 -14.15 1.26
N PHE A 122 64.80 -13.60 0.27
CA PHE A 122 64.26 -12.58 -0.64
C PHE A 122 63.09 -13.11 -1.46
N GLU A 123 63.21 -14.31 -2.05
CA GLU A 123 62.13 -14.91 -2.83
C GLU A 123 60.86 -15.10 -2.00
N ARG A 124 61.01 -15.59 -0.76
CA ARG A 124 59.88 -15.75 0.16
C ARG A 124 59.28 -14.41 0.59
N ALA A 125 60.09 -13.42 0.90
CA ALA A 125 59.58 -12.09 1.27
C ALA A 125 58.83 -11.42 0.13
N VAL A 126 59.37 -11.48 -1.10
CA VAL A 126 58.72 -10.94 -2.29
C VAL A 126 57.42 -11.70 -2.58
N ALA A 127 57.40 -13.03 -2.47
CA ALA A 127 56.17 -13.82 -2.60
C ALA A 127 55.12 -13.45 -1.54
N ALA A 128 55.52 -13.31 -0.26
CA ALA A 128 54.62 -12.91 0.80
C ALA A 128 54.06 -11.49 0.58
N GLN A 129 54.91 -10.54 0.18
CA GLN A 129 54.50 -9.16 -0.09
C GLN A 129 53.55 -9.07 -1.29
N THR A 130 53.82 -9.82 -2.36
CA THR A 130 52.95 -9.86 -3.55
C THR A 130 51.60 -10.52 -3.26
N MET A 131 51.58 -11.61 -2.49
CA MET A 131 50.33 -12.22 -2.02
C MET A 131 49.54 -11.27 -1.12
N SER A 132 50.19 -10.63 -0.15
CA SER A 132 49.57 -9.64 0.73
C SER A 132 48.98 -8.46 -0.07
N ALA A 133 49.72 -7.93 -1.05
CA ALA A 133 49.25 -6.87 -1.93
C ALA A 133 48.04 -7.32 -2.76
N PHE A 134 48.03 -8.56 -3.25
CA PHE A 134 46.89 -9.13 -3.96
C PHE A 134 45.65 -9.26 -3.05
N GLU A 135 45.82 -9.80 -1.85
CA GLU A 135 44.72 -9.90 -0.87
C GLU A 135 44.17 -8.53 -0.48
N GLN A 136 45.03 -7.54 -0.25
CA GLN A 136 44.62 -6.17 0.05
C GLN A 136 43.82 -5.57 -1.09
N ARG A 137 44.28 -5.73 -2.35
CA ARG A 137 43.52 -5.29 -3.54
C ARG A 137 42.16 -5.97 -3.61
N GLN A 138 42.09 -7.27 -3.35
CA GLN A 138 40.82 -8.00 -3.35
C GLN A 138 39.87 -7.51 -2.25
N ARG A 139 40.38 -7.22 -1.05
CA ARG A 139 39.60 -6.62 0.05
C ARG A 139 39.07 -5.24 -0.34
N ILE A 140 39.89 -4.41 -0.99
CA ILE A 140 39.48 -3.08 -1.47
C ILE A 140 38.36 -3.20 -2.51
N GLU A 141 38.48 -4.10 -3.48
CA GLU A 141 37.43 -4.30 -4.49
C GLU A 141 36.13 -4.80 -3.87
N ARG A 142 36.19 -5.77 -2.94
CA ARG A 142 35.00 -6.22 -2.20
C ARG A 142 34.34 -5.07 -1.41
N ALA A 143 35.13 -4.22 -0.77
CA ALA A 143 34.62 -3.06 -0.05
C ALA A 143 33.96 -2.05 -1.02
N ARG A 144 34.56 -1.82 -2.19
CA ARG A 144 33.96 -0.98 -3.25
C ARG A 144 32.62 -1.53 -3.73
N ASP A 145 32.52 -2.84 -3.92
CA ASP A 145 31.27 -3.50 -4.29
C ASP A 145 30.20 -3.35 -3.22
N GLN A 146 30.55 -3.55 -1.96
CA GLN A 146 29.64 -3.33 -0.84
C GLN A 146 29.15 -1.88 -0.77
N ILE A 147 30.05 -0.90 -0.95
CA ILE A 147 29.69 0.52 -1.02
C ILE A 147 28.70 0.77 -2.15
N ARG A 148 28.94 0.23 -3.36
CA ARG A 148 28.02 0.35 -4.50
C ARG A 148 26.64 -0.24 -4.18
N GLN A 149 26.58 -1.43 -3.58
CA GLN A 149 25.32 -2.07 -3.19
C GLN A 149 24.56 -1.25 -2.15
N VAL A 150 25.25 -0.73 -1.13
CA VAL A 150 24.64 0.12 -0.11
C VAL A 150 24.11 1.41 -0.72
N GLN A 151 24.85 2.05 -1.63
CA GLN A 151 24.39 3.24 -2.36
C GLN A 151 23.11 2.98 -3.17
N LEU A 152 23.02 1.83 -3.86
CA LEU A 152 21.80 1.44 -4.58
C LEU A 152 20.62 1.25 -3.64
N ARG A 153 20.82 0.58 -2.50
CA ARG A 153 19.78 0.41 -1.46
C ARG A 153 19.32 1.74 -0.88
N ILE A 154 20.24 2.68 -0.63
CA ILE A 154 19.91 4.03 -0.15
C ILE A 154 19.02 4.75 -1.17
N ARG A 155 19.39 4.72 -2.46
CA ARG A 155 18.59 5.35 -3.53
C ARG A 155 17.18 4.74 -3.61
N ALA A 156 17.08 3.41 -3.61
CA ALA A 156 15.78 2.72 -3.61
C ALA A 156 14.93 3.07 -2.37
N SER A 157 15.55 3.16 -1.19
CA SER A 157 14.88 3.57 0.04
C SER A 157 14.38 5.01 -0.02
N GLN A 158 15.19 5.93 -0.57
CA GLN A 158 14.81 7.33 -0.76
C GLN A 158 13.64 7.47 -1.73
N GLU A 159 13.63 6.72 -2.83
CA GLU A 159 12.50 6.68 -3.76
C GLU A 159 11.23 6.16 -3.09
N ARG A 160 11.35 5.07 -2.32
CA ARG A 160 10.22 4.54 -1.53
C ARG A 160 9.70 5.56 -0.54
N GLN A 161 10.58 6.25 0.17
CA GLN A 161 10.20 7.30 1.12
C GLN A 161 9.48 8.45 0.42
N ARG A 162 9.94 8.89 -0.76
CA ARG A 162 9.27 9.92 -1.55
C ARG A 162 7.88 9.47 -2.01
N ARG A 163 7.72 8.23 -2.46
CA ARG A 163 6.41 7.66 -2.83
C ARG A 163 5.46 7.62 -1.64
N LEU A 164 5.93 7.16 -0.48
CA LEU A 164 5.13 7.11 0.74
C LEU A 164 4.71 8.50 1.21
N ARG A 165 5.59 9.50 1.13
CA ARG A 165 5.24 10.90 1.43
C ARG A 165 4.14 11.42 0.52
N LYS A 166 4.24 11.21 -0.80
CA LYS A 166 3.19 11.61 -1.76
C LYS A 166 1.86 10.93 -1.46
N LEU A 167 1.87 9.64 -1.13
CA LEU A 167 0.66 8.91 -0.76
C LEU A 167 0.06 9.42 0.55
N LEU A 168 0.89 9.76 1.53
CA LEU A 168 0.46 10.35 2.79
C LEU A 168 -0.19 11.72 2.56
N GLU A 169 0.45 12.58 1.77
CA GLU A 169 -0.08 13.90 1.42
C GLU A 169 -1.42 13.79 0.70
N ALA A 170 -1.55 12.89 -0.29
CA ALA A 170 -2.82 12.62 -0.98
C ALA A 170 -3.90 12.10 -0.01
N ARG A 171 -3.54 11.19 0.91
CA ARG A 171 -4.49 10.72 1.93
C ARG A 171 -4.91 11.81 2.90
N GLN A 172 -4.01 12.71 3.27
CA GLN A 172 -4.31 13.84 4.14
C GLN A 172 -5.24 14.85 3.45
N SER A 173 -5.08 15.08 2.13
CA SER A 173 -6.01 15.93 1.38
C SER A 173 -7.39 15.29 1.20
N ASP A 174 -7.44 13.96 1.03
CA ASP A 174 -8.70 13.23 0.81
C ASP A 174 -9.48 12.99 2.12
N ALA A 175 -8.79 12.88 3.26
CA ALA A 175 -9.38 12.61 4.57
C ALA A 175 -10.60 13.50 4.92
N PRO A 176 -10.55 14.84 4.82
CA PRO A 176 -11.71 15.68 5.14
C PRO A 176 -12.89 15.48 4.18
N ILE A 177 -12.60 15.17 2.90
CA ILE A 177 -13.63 14.90 1.88
C ILE A 177 -14.34 13.60 2.21
N GLU A 178 -13.60 12.54 2.51
CA GLU A 178 -14.17 11.25 2.91
C GLU A 178 -14.91 11.34 4.25
N GLU A 179 -14.41 12.12 5.21
CA GLU A 179 -15.11 12.40 6.46
C GLU A 179 -16.43 13.16 6.23
N GLN A 180 -16.46 14.11 5.30
CA GLN A 180 -17.70 14.77 4.91
C GLN A 180 -18.69 13.79 4.26
N LYS A 181 -18.24 12.99 3.28
CA LYS A 181 -19.09 12.00 2.61
C LYS A 181 -19.66 10.98 3.59
N THR A 182 -18.86 10.49 4.53
CA THR A 182 -19.32 9.55 5.56
C THR A 182 -20.38 10.18 6.47
N ARG A 183 -20.21 11.46 6.86
CA ARG A 183 -21.27 12.21 7.59
C ARG A 183 -22.56 12.33 6.78
N GLU A 184 -22.46 12.64 5.48
CA GLU A 184 -23.62 12.73 4.60
C GLU A 184 -24.33 11.39 4.44
N TRP A 185 -23.58 10.29 4.27
CA TRP A 185 -24.13 8.94 4.19
C TRP A 185 -24.80 8.50 5.48
N LEU A 186 -24.21 8.81 6.64
CA LEU A 186 -24.83 8.54 7.94
C LEU A 186 -26.16 9.28 8.08
N ARG A 187 -26.20 10.57 7.70
CA ARG A 187 -27.43 11.37 7.73
C ARG A 187 -28.50 10.81 6.78
N ASN A 188 -28.11 10.49 5.55
CA ASN A 188 -29.03 9.94 4.55
C ASN A 188 -29.56 8.56 4.98
N SER A 189 -28.69 7.72 5.56
CA SER A 189 -29.08 6.42 6.11
C SER A 189 -30.11 6.57 7.23
N ALA A 190 -29.93 7.53 8.14
CA ALA A 190 -30.91 7.81 9.19
C ALA A 190 -32.27 8.27 8.62
N ILE A 191 -32.27 9.14 7.61
CA ILE A 191 -33.51 9.57 6.93
C ILE A 191 -34.21 8.39 6.25
N VAL A 192 -33.46 7.53 5.56
CA VAL A 192 -34.02 6.36 4.89
C VAL A 192 -34.59 5.38 5.90
N ALA A 193 -33.92 5.15 7.03
CA ALA A 193 -34.44 4.32 8.11
C ALA A 193 -35.74 4.88 8.68
N GLN A 194 -35.80 6.18 8.99
CA GLN A 194 -37.00 6.83 9.48
C GLN A 194 -38.17 6.70 8.49
N LYS A 195 -37.92 6.91 7.19
CA LYS A 195 -38.94 6.73 6.15
C LYS A 195 -39.40 5.28 6.04
N ASN A 196 -38.50 4.32 6.22
CA ASN A 196 -38.86 2.91 6.22
C ASN A 196 -39.85 2.60 7.35
N ASP A 197 -39.56 3.10 8.56
CA ASP A 197 -40.44 2.93 9.71
C ASP A 197 -41.79 3.64 9.52
N GLU A 198 -41.81 4.84 8.92
CA GLU A 198 -43.04 5.55 8.55
C GLU A 198 -43.87 4.74 7.54
N TYR A 199 -43.23 4.21 6.49
CA TYR A 199 -43.92 3.40 5.49
C TYR A 199 -44.42 2.08 6.08
N ARG A 200 -43.68 1.43 6.98
CA ARG A 200 -44.15 0.25 7.71
C ARG A 200 -45.37 0.57 8.55
N ALA A 201 -45.33 1.62 9.37
CA ALA A 201 -46.46 2.05 10.17
C ALA A 201 -47.69 2.38 9.29
N ARG A 202 -47.49 3.03 8.14
CA ARG A 202 -48.57 3.32 7.20
C ARG A 202 -49.14 2.07 6.54
N LEU A 203 -48.29 1.10 6.21
CA LEU A 203 -48.75 -0.21 5.71
C LEU A 203 -49.56 -0.94 6.78
N GLU A 204 -49.07 -1.01 8.01
CA GLU A 204 -49.80 -1.60 9.14
C GLU A 204 -51.15 -0.92 9.37
N GLN A 205 -51.23 0.42 9.28
CA GLN A 205 -52.49 1.16 9.37
C GLN A 205 -53.45 0.86 8.21
N LEU A 206 -52.94 0.77 6.97
CA LEU A 206 -53.76 0.44 5.80
C LEU A 206 -54.23 -1.01 5.83
N GLU A 207 -53.39 -1.94 6.29
CA GLU A 207 -53.74 -3.34 6.53
C GLU A 207 -54.77 -3.46 7.67
N ALA A 208 -54.61 -2.71 8.76
CA ALA A 208 -55.58 -2.67 9.84
C ALA A 208 -56.93 -2.07 9.37
N ALA A 209 -56.90 -0.98 8.60
CA ALA A 209 -58.10 -0.32 8.05
C ALA A 209 -58.79 -1.17 6.98
N SER A 210 -58.03 -1.90 6.15
CA SER A 210 -58.62 -2.86 5.22
C SER A 210 -59.22 -4.05 5.97
N SER A 211 -58.60 -4.48 7.08
CA SER A 211 -59.09 -5.57 7.93
C SER A 211 -60.29 -5.21 8.81
N THR A 212 -60.41 -3.96 9.28
CA THR A 212 -61.58 -3.48 10.06
C THR A 212 -62.68 -2.87 9.19
N GLY A 213 -62.34 -2.29 8.05
CA GLY A 213 -63.31 -1.74 7.07
C GLY A 213 -63.98 -2.81 6.20
N HIS A 214 -63.35 -3.97 6.02
CA HIS A 214 -63.98 -5.14 5.44
C HIS A 214 -64.26 -6.15 6.54
N GLY A 215 -65.48 -6.13 7.08
CA GLY A 215 -65.99 -7.26 7.84
C GLY A 215 -65.79 -8.54 7.01
N ARG A 216 -64.93 -9.45 7.50
CA ARG A 216 -64.74 -10.84 7.03
C ARG A 216 -64.80 -11.05 5.50
N GLY A 217 -63.63 -11.07 4.85
CA GLY A 217 -63.48 -11.78 3.56
C GLY A 217 -64.42 -11.32 2.45
N GLY A 218 -64.69 -10.01 2.37
CA GLY A 218 -65.73 -9.46 1.49
C GLY A 218 -65.28 -8.97 0.13
N GLY A 219 -64.01 -8.63 -0.13
CA GLY A 219 -63.65 -7.89 -1.35
C GLY A 219 -63.96 -8.63 -2.67
N GLU A 220 -63.70 -9.93 -2.73
CA GLU A 220 -63.99 -10.75 -3.91
C GLU A 220 -65.46 -11.19 -3.95
N LEU A 221 -66.05 -11.50 -2.79
CA LEU A 221 -67.47 -11.86 -2.64
C LEU A 221 -68.42 -10.68 -2.91
N GLU A 222 -67.99 -9.45 -2.66
CA GLU A 222 -68.77 -8.23 -2.84
C GLU A 222 -68.72 -7.77 -4.31
N TYR A 223 -67.57 -7.87 -4.98
CA TYR A 223 -67.50 -7.62 -6.42
C TYR A 223 -68.36 -8.59 -7.23
N ILE A 224 -68.35 -9.89 -6.88
CA ILE A 224 -69.17 -10.89 -7.55
C ILE A 224 -70.67 -10.60 -7.34
N LYS A 225 -71.08 -10.28 -6.11
CA LYS A 225 -72.47 -9.91 -5.80
C LYS A 225 -72.91 -8.62 -6.48
N ILE A 226 -72.04 -7.62 -6.56
CA ILE A 226 -72.32 -6.37 -7.29
C ILE A 226 -72.52 -6.67 -8.78
N LYS A 227 -71.66 -7.51 -9.36
CA LYS A 227 -71.77 -7.92 -10.77
C LYS A 227 -73.02 -8.74 -11.05
N GLU A 228 -73.42 -9.62 -10.13
CA GLU A 228 -74.70 -10.36 -10.21
C GLU A 228 -75.89 -9.40 -10.16
N LEU A 229 -75.86 -8.41 -9.26
CA LEU A 229 -76.91 -7.37 -9.18
C LEU A 229 -76.98 -6.53 -10.45
N ASP A 230 -75.85 -6.10 -11.01
CA ASP A 230 -75.81 -5.36 -12.28
C ASP A 230 -76.42 -6.20 -13.41
N SER A 231 -76.07 -7.49 -13.48
CA SER A 231 -76.66 -8.38 -14.49
C SER A 231 -78.18 -8.54 -14.32
N SER A 232 -78.67 -8.59 -13.07
CA SER A 232 -80.11 -8.64 -12.78
C SER A 232 -80.81 -7.33 -13.14
N VAL A 233 -80.17 -6.19 -12.93
CA VAL A 233 -80.70 -4.88 -13.34
C VAL A 233 -80.80 -4.80 -14.86
N ASP A 234 -79.79 -5.27 -15.59
CA ASP A 234 -79.82 -5.30 -17.06
C ASP A 234 -80.94 -6.20 -17.60
N GLU A 235 -81.17 -7.37 -16.97
CA GLU A 235 -82.29 -8.25 -17.32
C GLU A 235 -83.64 -7.62 -17.04
N LEU A 236 -83.80 -6.97 -15.88
CA LEU A 236 -85.02 -6.25 -15.52
C LEU A 236 -85.28 -5.09 -16.47
N GLN A 237 -84.23 -4.35 -16.88
CA GLN A 237 -84.34 -3.26 -17.83
C GLN A 237 -84.87 -3.76 -19.18
N LYS A 238 -84.32 -4.86 -19.70
CA LYS A 238 -84.81 -5.50 -20.94
C LYS A 238 -86.28 -5.91 -20.83
N ALA A 239 -86.67 -6.57 -19.72
CA ALA A 239 -88.05 -6.98 -19.50
C ALA A 239 -89.01 -5.78 -19.41
N VAL A 240 -88.59 -4.67 -18.80
CA VAL A 240 -89.36 -3.43 -18.74
C VAL A 240 -89.52 -2.83 -20.14
N ASP A 241 -88.46 -2.82 -20.95
CA ASP A 241 -88.51 -2.27 -22.30
C ASP A 241 -89.39 -3.11 -23.24
N GLU A 242 -89.36 -4.44 -23.12
CA GLU A 242 -90.29 -5.35 -23.81
C GLU A 242 -91.75 -5.08 -23.40
N ARG A 243 -92.02 -4.94 -22.09
CA ARG A 243 -93.37 -4.62 -21.61
C ARG A 243 -93.83 -3.23 -22.05
N LYS A 244 -92.94 -2.23 -22.09
CA LYS A 244 -93.24 -0.91 -22.65
C LYS A 244 -93.57 -0.99 -24.14
N SER A 245 -92.81 -1.77 -24.91
CA SER A 245 -93.06 -1.99 -26.35
C SER A 245 -94.43 -2.63 -26.60
N THR A 246 -94.77 -3.68 -25.84
CA THR A 246 -96.10 -4.33 -25.94
C THR A 246 -97.23 -3.39 -25.51
N CYS A 247 -97.08 -2.66 -24.41
CA CYS A 247 -98.05 -1.63 -24.00
C CYS A 247 -98.22 -0.54 -25.05
N ALA A 248 -97.13 -0.08 -25.67
CA ALA A 248 -97.19 0.89 -26.76
C ALA A 248 -98.01 0.33 -27.94
N GLY A 249 -97.79 -0.93 -28.31
CA GLY A 249 -98.61 -1.64 -29.30
C GLY A 249 -100.09 -1.69 -28.95
N TYR A 250 -100.45 -2.00 -27.70
CA TYR A 250 -101.85 -1.99 -27.24
C TYR A 250 -102.45 -0.57 -27.20
N SER A 251 -101.68 0.44 -26.81
CA SER A 251 -102.14 1.83 -26.76
C SER A 251 -102.33 2.48 -28.14
N ALA A 252 -101.70 1.92 -29.18
CA ALA A 252 -101.89 2.38 -30.56
C ALA A 252 -103.21 1.88 -31.17
N LEU A 253 -103.87 0.89 -30.56
CA LEU A 253 -105.17 0.39 -30.99
C LEU A 253 -106.31 1.29 -30.47
N PRO A 254 -107.31 1.63 -31.30
CA PRO A 254 -108.49 2.35 -30.85
C PRO A 254 -109.28 1.57 -29.77
N PRO A 255 -109.93 2.25 -28.82
CA PRO A 255 -110.67 1.60 -27.72
C PRO A 255 -111.96 0.87 -28.16
N ASP A 256 -112.41 1.07 -29.41
CA ASP A 256 -113.54 0.35 -30.00
C ASP A 256 -113.06 -0.88 -30.79
N ILE A 257 -113.58 -2.06 -30.44
CA ILE A 257 -113.15 -3.37 -30.95
C ILE A 257 -113.31 -3.45 -32.46
N GLN A 258 -114.40 -2.92 -33.03
CA GLN A 258 -114.64 -3.02 -34.47
C GLN A 258 -113.67 -2.12 -35.27
N LEU A 259 -113.37 -0.92 -34.76
CA LEU A 259 -112.41 -0.01 -35.36
C LEU A 259 -110.96 -0.52 -35.24
N ALA A 260 -110.65 -1.25 -34.16
CA ALA A 260 -109.38 -1.92 -33.99
C ALA A 260 -109.14 -3.04 -35.01
N TYR A 261 -110.16 -3.85 -35.35
CA TYR A 261 -110.06 -4.86 -36.40
C TYR A 261 -109.78 -4.26 -37.77
N VAL A 262 -110.46 -3.17 -38.13
CA VAL A 262 -110.22 -2.45 -39.40
C VAL A 262 -108.79 -1.92 -39.45
N LYS A 263 -108.32 -1.25 -38.39
CA LYS A 263 -106.93 -0.76 -38.34
C LYS A 263 -105.89 -1.88 -38.37
N LEU A 264 -106.21 -3.05 -37.81
CA LEU A 264 -105.32 -4.21 -37.84
C LEU A 264 -105.25 -4.80 -39.25
N GLU A 265 -106.37 -4.85 -39.98
CA GLU A 265 -106.39 -5.24 -41.39
C GLU A 265 -105.68 -4.23 -42.30
N GLU A 266 -105.87 -2.92 -42.09
CA GLU A 266 -105.10 -1.87 -42.78
C GLU A 266 -103.59 -1.99 -42.48
N ALA A 267 -103.23 -2.21 -41.21
CA ALA A 267 -101.84 -2.44 -40.80
C ALA A 267 -101.25 -3.72 -41.41
N ARG A 268 -102.04 -4.80 -41.56
CA ARG A 268 -101.63 -6.02 -42.25
C ARG A 268 -101.43 -5.80 -43.73
N GLN A 269 -102.37 -5.11 -44.40
CA GLN A 269 -102.27 -4.80 -45.82
C GLN A 269 -101.06 -3.90 -46.09
N THR A 270 -100.82 -2.88 -45.27
CA THR A 270 -99.62 -2.03 -45.37
C THR A 270 -98.34 -2.81 -45.07
N LEU A 271 -98.33 -3.76 -44.12
CA LEU A 271 -97.19 -4.66 -43.92
C LEU A 271 -96.96 -5.56 -45.14
N GLU A 272 -98.02 -6.13 -45.71
CA GLU A 272 -97.94 -6.96 -46.92
C GLU A 272 -97.39 -6.14 -48.09
N GLN A 273 -97.89 -4.90 -48.26
CA GLN A 273 -97.38 -3.95 -49.26
C GLN A 273 -95.91 -3.64 -49.03
N LEU A 274 -95.50 -3.27 -47.82
CA LEU A 274 -94.10 -3.01 -47.48
C LEU A 274 -93.22 -4.25 -47.65
N ARG A 275 -93.76 -5.45 -47.41
CA ARG A 275 -93.05 -6.72 -47.62
C ARG A 275 -92.86 -6.98 -49.10
N THR A 276 -93.90 -6.79 -49.92
CA THR A 276 -93.78 -6.84 -51.38
C THR A 276 -92.86 -5.76 -51.92
N ASP A 277 -92.85 -4.56 -51.34
CA ASP A 277 -91.95 -3.47 -51.72
C ASP A 277 -90.50 -3.79 -51.33
N CYS A 278 -90.27 -4.39 -50.17
CA CYS A 278 -88.96 -4.92 -49.78
C CYS A 278 -88.53 -6.05 -50.71
N GLU A 279 -89.40 -7.02 -51.02
CA GLU A 279 -89.10 -8.12 -51.94
C GLU A 279 -88.84 -7.61 -53.36
N ASN A 280 -89.58 -6.60 -53.83
CA ASN A 280 -89.36 -5.90 -55.09
C ASN A 280 -88.07 -5.08 -55.07
N ALA A 281 -87.74 -4.40 -53.98
CA ALA A 281 -86.48 -3.67 -53.82
C ALA A 281 -85.27 -4.63 -53.77
N VAL A 282 -85.43 -5.78 -53.13
CA VAL A 282 -84.44 -6.87 -53.11
C VAL A 282 -84.32 -7.49 -54.51
N ALA A 283 -85.42 -7.77 -55.22
CA ALA A 283 -85.39 -8.27 -56.60
C ALA A 283 -84.83 -7.24 -57.60
N ALA A 284 -85.09 -5.95 -57.41
CA ALA A 284 -84.49 -4.87 -58.17
C ALA A 284 -82.98 -4.77 -57.91
N ALA A 285 -82.54 -4.96 -56.66
CA ALA A 285 -81.12 -5.04 -56.30
C ALA A 285 -80.42 -6.26 -56.95
N PHE A 286 -81.10 -7.40 -57.07
CA PHE A 286 -80.54 -8.60 -57.72
C PHE A 286 -80.60 -8.60 -59.27
N THR A 287 -81.52 -7.87 -59.90
CA THR A 287 -81.60 -7.74 -61.38
C THR A 287 -80.69 -6.65 -61.94
N THR A 288 -80.37 -5.60 -61.16
CA THR A 288 -79.35 -4.60 -61.52
C THR A 288 -77.93 -5.15 -61.42
N THR A 289 -77.68 -6.21 -60.63
CA THR A 289 -76.41 -6.95 -60.62
C THR A 289 -76.23 -7.92 -61.79
N ALA A 290 -77.30 -8.33 -62.48
CA ALA A 290 -77.23 -9.22 -63.66
C ALA A 290 -77.09 -8.48 -65.02
N LYS A 291 -77.22 -7.15 -65.04
CA LYS A 291 -77.01 -6.29 -66.23
C LYS A 291 -75.64 -5.57 -66.21
N ARG A 292 -74.77 -5.95 -65.26
CA ARG A 292 -73.39 -5.45 -65.04
C ARG A 292 -72.35 -6.59 -65.03
N ALA A 293 -72.64 -7.67 -65.77
CA ALA A 293 -71.71 -8.74 -66.14
C ALA A 293 -71.72 -8.90 -67.67
#